data_AF-A0A6B3I2N6-F1
#
_entry.id   AF-A0A6B3I2N6-F1
#
_cell.length_a   1.000
_cell.length_b   1.000
_cell.length_c   1.000
_cell.angle_alpha   90.00
_cell.angle_beta   90.00
_cell.angle_gamma   90.00
#
_symmetry.space_group_name_H-M   'P 1'
#
loop_
_entity.id
_entity.type
_entity.pdbx_description
1 polymer ?
#
loop_
_entity_poly.entity_id
_entity_poly.type
_entity_poly.pdbx_seq_one_letter_code
_entity_poly.pdbx_strand_id
1 'polypeptide(L)'
;FGSPGNDPAAAMRYTECKMIPLSMEMVRDIDEETVDFQDNYDGRNQEPTVLPARFPNLLVNGSAGIAVGMATNIPPHNLREVAAGAQWYLEHPEASHEELLDALMERIKGPDFPTGALVVGRKGIEEAYRTGRGSITMRAVVAVEEIQGRQCLVVTELPYQTNPDNLAQKIADL
;
A
#
# COMPACT_ATOMS: atom_id res chain seq x y z
N PHE A 1 -1.41 16.39 -7.22
CA PHE A 1 -1.07 16.01 -8.60
C PHE A 1 -2.33 15.43 -9.28
N GLY A 2 -3.41 16.21 -9.37
CA GLY A 2 -4.75 15.68 -9.66
C GLY A 2 -5.52 15.32 -8.38
N SER A 3 -6.66 14.65 -8.52
CA SER A 3 -7.53 14.22 -7.41
C SER A 3 -7.75 12.69 -7.43
N PRO A 4 -8.37 12.09 -6.39
CA PRO A 4 -8.80 10.68 -6.45
C PRO A 4 -9.85 10.40 -7.54
N GLY A 5 -10.52 11.44 -8.03
CA GLY A 5 -11.46 11.39 -9.14
C GLY A 5 -10.78 11.53 -10.49
N ASN A 6 -11.38 12.30 -11.39
CA ASN A 6 -10.95 12.47 -12.78
C ASN A 6 -10.16 13.75 -13.03
N ASP A 7 -9.85 14.55 -11.99
CA ASP A 7 -9.09 15.79 -12.17
C ASP A 7 -7.62 15.49 -12.50
N PRO A 8 -7.10 15.98 -13.63
CA PRO A 8 -5.73 15.71 -14.03
C PRO A 8 -4.72 16.50 -13.20
N ALA A 9 -3.48 15.99 -13.15
CA ALA A 9 -2.36 16.75 -12.62
C ALA A 9 -2.04 17.98 -13.50
N ALA A 10 -1.55 19.04 -12.88
CA ALA A 10 -0.97 20.16 -13.61
C ALA A 10 0.35 19.73 -14.30
N ALA A 11 0.74 20.45 -15.37
CA ALA A 11 1.99 20.20 -16.07
C ALA A 11 3.21 20.44 -15.16
N MET A 12 4.31 19.71 -15.38
CA MET A 12 5.51 19.72 -14.51
C MET A 12 6.07 21.12 -14.21
N ARG A 13 5.97 22.06 -15.17
CA ARG A 13 6.42 23.46 -14.99
C ARG A 13 5.58 24.29 -14.01
N TYR A 14 4.45 23.75 -13.57
CA TYR A 14 3.53 24.38 -12.61
C TYR A 14 3.49 23.64 -11.26
N THR A 15 4.38 22.66 -11.06
CA THR A 15 4.40 21.83 -9.85
C THR A 15 5.81 21.75 -9.28
N GLU A 16 5.90 21.56 -7.97
CA GLU A 16 7.16 21.35 -7.26
C GLU A 16 7.10 20.00 -6.51
N CYS A 17 8.24 19.35 -6.32
CA CYS A 17 8.34 18.13 -5.52
C CYS A 17 9.65 18.08 -4.73
N LYS A 18 9.62 17.36 -3.61
CA LYS A 18 10.80 17.02 -2.80
C LYS A 18 10.54 15.71 -2.07
N MET A 19 11.61 15.06 -1.61
CA MET A 19 11.49 13.87 -0.77
C MET A 19 10.82 14.22 0.57
N ILE A 20 9.91 13.35 1.00
CA ILE A 20 9.36 13.40 2.35
C ILE A 20 10.35 12.75 3.33
N PRO A 21 10.26 13.02 4.65
CA PRO A 21 11.18 12.42 5.63
C PRO A 21 11.28 10.90 5.55
N LEU A 22 10.17 10.20 5.32
CA LEU A 22 10.18 8.74 5.19
C LEU A 22 10.91 8.26 3.92
N SER A 23 10.88 9.03 2.83
CA SER A 23 11.64 8.71 1.62
C SER A 23 13.15 8.84 1.84
N MET A 24 13.59 9.70 2.76
CA MET A 24 15.01 9.81 3.11
C MET A 24 15.53 8.51 3.74
N GLU A 25 14.69 7.78 4.49
CA GLU A 25 15.05 6.46 5.03
C GLU A 25 15.22 5.38 3.94
N MET A 26 14.71 5.60 2.73
CA MET A 26 14.97 4.69 1.60
C MET A 26 16.40 4.82 1.08
N VAL A 27 16.96 6.02 1.08
CA VAL A 27 18.28 6.36 0.51
C VAL A 27 19.33 6.65 1.59
N ARG A 28 19.00 6.37 2.85
CA ARG A 28 19.86 6.64 3.97
C ARG A 28 21.12 5.78 3.90
N ASP A 29 22.27 6.44 4.04
CA ASP A 29 23.61 5.84 4.00
C ASP A 29 23.93 5.16 2.64
N ILE A 30 23.27 5.59 1.56
CA ILE A 30 23.50 5.02 0.21
C ILE A 30 24.91 5.29 -0.31
N ASP A 31 25.56 6.36 0.16
CA ASP A 31 26.94 6.73 -0.18
C ASP A 31 27.99 5.99 0.68
N GLU A 32 27.57 5.12 1.60
CA GLU A 32 28.44 4.35 2.50
C GLU A 32 28.62 2.89 2.04
N GLU A 33 28.61 2.65 0.73
CA GLU A 33 28.79 1.30 0.12
C GLU A 33 27.79 0.25 0.66
N THR A 34 26.58 0.67 1.00
CA THR A 34 25.55 -0.20 1.61
C THR A 34 24.79 -1.06 0.60
N VAL A 35 24.89 -0.73 -0.70
CA VAL A 35 24.23 -1.45 -1.81
C VAL A 35 25.15 -1.49 -3.02
N ASP A 36 24.94 -2.48 -3.89
CA ASP A 36 25.67 -2.59 -5.14
C ASP A 36 25.18 -1.54 -6.16
N PHE A 37 26.13 -0.95 -6.87
CA PHE A 37 25.90 -0.03 -7.98
C PHE A 37 26.28 -0.67 -9.31
N GLN A 38 25.57 -0.30 -10.37
CA GLN A 38 25.83 -0.71 -11.74
C GLN A 38 25.93 0.51 -12.66
N ASP A 39 26.54 0.32 -13.82
CA ASP A 39 26.55 1.35 -14.86
C ASP A 39 25.13 1.66 -15.35
N ASN A 40 24.84 2.95 -15.54
CA ASN A 40 23.59 3.39 -16.15
C ASN A 40 23.55 3.05 -17.66
N TYR A 41 22.44 3.36 -18.33
CA TYR A 41 22.18 2.95 -19.72
C TYR A 41 23.25 3.33 -20.76
N ASP A 42 24.04 4.40 -20.53
CA ASP A 42 25.12 4.85 -21.41
C ASP A 42 26.53 4.68 -20.83
N GLY A 43 26.64 4.04 -19.66
CA GLY A 43 27.91 3.74 -18.97
C GLY A 43 28.66 4.95 -18.43
N ARG A 44 27.99 6.10 -18.29
CA ARG A 44 28.64 7.35 -17.84
C ARG A 44 28.48 7.62 -16.34
N ASN A 45 27.42 7.11 -15.74
CA ASN A 45 27.14 7.26 -14.32
C ASN A 45 26.83 5.89 -13.72
N GLN A 46 26.86 5.81 -12.40
CA GLN A 46 26.41 4.63 -11.68
C GLN A 46 25.02 4.85 -11.10
N GLU A 47 24.23 3.79 -11.03
CA GLU A 47 22.92 3.75 -10.39
C GLU A 47 22.83 2.57 -9.41
N PRO A 48 22.11 2.72 -8.28
CA PRO A 48 21.96 1.64 -7.32
C PRO A 48 21.05 0.55 -7.87
N THR A 49 21.42 -0.71 -7.66
CA THR A 49 20.61 -1.88 -8.05
C THR A 49 19.40 -2.08 -7.12
N VAL A 50 19.52 -1.66 -5.86
CA VAL A 50 18.48 -1.64 -4.83
C VAL A 50 18.71 -0.44 -3.92
N LEU A 51 17.68 0.01 -3.21
CA LEU A 51 17.82 1.05 -2.19
C LEU A 51 18.06 0.45 -0.79
N PRO A 52 18.81 1.11 0.11
CA PRO A 52 18.98 0.67 1.50
C PRO A 52 17.68 0.33 2.23
N ALA A 53 16.58 1.04 1.93
CA ALA A 53 15.22 0.71 2.38
C ALA A 53 15.11 0.41 3.88
N ARG A 54 15.43 1.41 4.74
CA ARG A 54 15.46 1.25 6.21
C ARG A 54 14.10 1.07 6.87
N PHE A 55 13.04 0.94 6.08
CA PHE A 55 11.72 0.48 6.49
C PHE A 55 11.15 -0.48 5.44
N PRO A 56 10.22 -1.38 5.81
CA PRO A 56 9.69 -2.43 4.92
C PRO A 56 8.72 -1.88 3.86
N ASN A 57 9.26 -1.10 2.91
CA ASN A 57 8.50 -0.31 1.94
C ASN A 57 7.53 -1.14 1.08
N LEU A 58 7.93 -2.34 0.66
CA LEU A 58 7.09 -3.20 -0.18
C LEU A 58 5.76 -3.56 0.51
N LEU A 59 5.80 -3.89 1.79
CA LEU A 59 4.59 -4.23 2.54
C LEU A 59 3.82 -2.98 2.96
N VAL A 60 4.53 -1.90 3.33
CA VAL A 60 3.92 -0.66 3.80
C VAL A 60 3.14 0.04 2.70
N ASN A 61 3.73 0.20 1.51
CA ASN A 61 3.09 0.88 0.38
C ASN A 61 2.37 -0.07 -0.58
N GLY A 62 2.65 -1.36 -0.51
CA GLY A 62 2.14 -2.33 -1.48
C GLY A 62 2.78 -2.20 -2.86
N SER A 63 2.26 -2.97 -3.81
CA SER A 63 2.69 -2.93 -5.21
C SER A 63 1.62 -3.55 -6.09
N ALA A 64 1.33 -2.90 -7.23
CA ALA A 64 0.44 -3.45 -8.23
C ALA A 64 1.13 -3.36 -9.60
N GLY A 65 1.06 -4.42 -10.38
CA GLY A 65 1.71 -4.46 -11.69
C GLY A 65 1.29 -5.66 -12.52
N ILE A 66 1.24 -5.46 -13.83
CA ILE A 66 0.97 -6.51 -14.81
C ILE A 66 2.18 -6.57 -15.73
N ALA A 67 2.80 -7.75 -15.83
CA ALA A 67 3.87 -8.06 -16.76
C ALA A 67 3.43 -9.18 -17.70
N VAL A 68 4.32 -9.58 -18.61
CA VAL A 68 3.99 -10.63 -19.60
C VAL A 68 3.81 -11.97 -18.88
N GLY A 69 2.56 -12.42 -18.78
CA GLY A 69 2.20 -13.71 -18.17
C GLY A 69 2.09 -13.73 -16.64
N MET A 70 2.26 -12.59 -15.97
CA MET A 70 2.17 -12.51 -14.50
C MET A 70 1.56 -11.18 -14.04
N ALA A 71 0.90 -11.21 -12.89
CA ALA A 71 0.37 -10.00 -12.24
C ALA A 71 0.70 -10.06 -10.75
N THR A 72 0.96 -8.90 -10.16
CA THR A 72 1.15 -8.71 -8.73
C THR A 72 0.14 -7.70 -8.20
N ASN A 73 -0.35 -7.95 -6.99
CA ASN A 73 -1.19 -7.04 -6.25
C ASN A 73 -0.98 -7.28 -4.74
N ILE A 74 -0.03 -6.54 -4.18
CA ILE A 74 0.32 -6.55 -2.76
C ILE A 74 -0.36 -5.33 -2.12
N PRO A 75 -1.26 -5.53 -1.16
CA PRO A 75 -1.92 -4.40 -0.50
C PRO A 75 -0.97 -3.67 0.47
N PRO A 76 -1.20 -2.37 0.74
CA PRO A 76 -0.46 -1.62 1.76
C PRO A 76 -0.80 -2.12 3.18
N HIS A 77 0.13 -1.92 4.12
CA HIS A 77 0.01 -2.35 5.51
C HIS A 77 0.47 -1.26 6.47
N ASN A 78 0.01 -1.35 7.71
CA ASN A 78 0.39 -0.40 8.74
C ASN A 78 1.87 -0.54 9.11
N LEU A 79 2.64 0.55 8.99
CA LEU A 79 4.08 0.56 9.29
C LEU A 79 4.40 0.04 10.70
N ARG A 80 3.58 0.35 11.71
CA ARG A 80 3.84 -0.08 13.09
C ARG A 80 3.65 -1.58 13.25
N GLU A 81 2.66 -2.15 12.59
CA GLU A 81 2.40 -3.59 12.62
C GLU A 81 3.51 -4.38 11.91
N VAL A 82 3.93 -3.92 10.73
CA VAL A 82 5.02 -4.56 9.99
C VAL A 82 6.35 -4.40 10.74
N ALA A 83 6.63 -3.25 11.34
CA ALA A 83 7.81 -3.04 12.16
C ALA A 83 7.81 -3.94 13.41
N ALA A 84 6.67 -4.13 14.08
CA ALA A 84 6.55 -5.05 15.20
C ALA A 84 6.82 -6.51 14.78
N GLY A 85 6.38 -6.91 13.59
CA GLY A 85 6.70 -8.21 13.00
C GLY A 85 8.20 -8.38 12.73
N ALA A 86 8.83 -7.37 12.12
CA ALA A 86 10.27 -7.39 11.85
C ALA A 86 11.10 -7.44 13.15
N GLN A 87 10.74 -6.64 14.17
CA GLN A 87 11.39 -6.67 15.48
C GLN A 87 11.25 -8.04 16.15
N TRP A 88 10.06 -8.63 16.11
CA TRP A 88 9.86 -9.97 16.67
C TRP A 88 10.76 -11.01 16.00
N TYR A 89 10.91 -10.96 14.67
CA TYR A 89 11.80 -11.89 13.97
C TYR A 89 13.28 -11.68 14.30
N LEU A 90 13.72 -10.42 14.47
CA LEU A 90 15.08 -10.11 14.93
C LEU A 90 15.37 -10.68 16.33
N GLU A 91 14.36 -10.74 17.20
CA GLU A 91 14.46 -11.36 18.53
C GLU A 91 14.41 -12.90 18.48
N HIS A 92 13.83 -13.48 17.41
CA HIS A 92 13.61 -14.93 17.24
C HIS A 92 14.16 -15.42 15.89
N PRO A 93 15.48 -15.28 15.62
CA PRO A 93 16.06 -15.58 14.31
C PRO A 93 15.97 -17.07 13.92
N GLU A 94 15.92 -17.96 14.93
CA GLU A 94 15.83 -19.41 14.75
C GLU A 94 14.38 -19.94 14.64
N ALA A 95 13.39 -19.05 14.63
CA ALA A 95 12.00 -19.45 14.48
C ALA A 95 11.79 -20.17 13.15
N SER A 96 11.02 -21.26 13.17
CA SER A 96 10.62 -21.95 11.95
C SER A 96 9.74 -21.06 11.08
N HIS A 97 9.62 -21.41 9.79
CA HIS A 97 8.76 -20.67 8.86
C HIS A 97 7.30 -20.64 9.31
N GLU A 98 6.82 -21.72 9.95
CA GLU A 98 5.45 -21.82 10.47
C GLU A 98 5.25 -20.91 11.70
N GLU A 99 6.18 -20.97 12.67
CA GLU A 99 6.15 -20.10 13.86
C GLU A 99 6.26 -18.63 13.49
N LEU A 100 7.15 -18.29 12.55
CA LEU A 100 7.29 -16.93 12.03
C LEU A 100 5.98 -16.45 11.41
N LEU A 101 5.39 -17.25 10.53
CA LEU A 101 4.16 -16.88 9.85
C LEU A 101 3.01 -16.63 10.85
N ASP A 102 2.82 -17.54 11.81
CA ASP A 102 1.78 -17.39 12.82
C ASP A 102 2.03 -16.15 13.71
N ALA A 103 3.28 -15.92 14.14
CA ALA A 103 3.64 -14.72 14.89
C ALA A 103 3.44 -13.43 14.09
N LEU A 104 3.73 -13.42 12.79
CA LEU A 104 3.47 -12.27 11.93
C LEU A 104 1.98 -12.03 11.73
N MET A 105 1.16 -13.08 11.56
CA MET A 105 -0.29 -12.98 11.42
C MET A 105 -0.98 -12.47 12.70
N GLU A 106 -0.39 -12.70 13.87
CA GLU A 106 -0.84 -12.09 15.12
C GLU A 106 -0.56 -10.59 15.19
N ARG A 107 0.49 -10.09 14.51
CA ARG A 107 0.95 -8.69 14.61
C ARG A 107 0.39 -7.84 13.48
N ILE A 108 0.42 -8.36 12.26
CA ILE A 108 -0.05 -7.73 11.03
C ILE A 108 -1.50 -8.15 10.81
N LYS A 109 -2.42 -7.26 11.18
CA LYS A 109 -3.84 -7.58 11.30
C LYS A 109 -4.53 -7.75 9.95
N GLY A 110 -3.98 -7.14 8.93
CA GLY A 110 -4.51 -7.09 7.57
C GLY A 110 -3.94 -5.89 6.81
N PRO A 111 -4.42 -5.66 5.59
CA PRO A 111 -4.17 -4.43 4.86
C PRO A 111 -4.62 -3.18 5.63
N ASP A 112 -3.86 -2.10 5.46
CA ASP A 112 -4.20 -0.76 5.95
C ASP A 112 -4.20 0.20 4.77
N PHE A 113 -5.40 0.53 4.27
CA PHE A 113 -5.54 1.31 3.05
C PHE A 113 -5.52 2.81 3.36
N PRO A 114 -4.82 3.64 2.56
CA PRO A 114 -4.78 5.09 2.77
C PRO A 114 -6.14 5.77 2.58
N THR A 115 -7.12 5.07 1.98
CA THR A 115 -8.49 5.53 1.75
C THR A 115 -9.44 5.21 2.91
N GLY A 116 -8.97 4.55 3.97
CA GLY A 116 -9.82 4.00 5.03
C GLY A 116 -10.66 2.84 4.51
N ALA A 117 -11.98 2.94 4.72
CA ALA A 117 -12.98 1.93 4.43
C ALA A 117 -12.86 0.68 5.31
N LEU A 118 -13.71 -0.30 5.04
CA LEU A 118 -13.82 -1.52 5.85
C LEU A 118 -13.35 -2.74 5.06
N VAL A 119 -12.59 -3.61 5.71
CA VAL A 119 -12.38 -4.98 5.24
C VAL A 119 -13.42 -5.90 5.88
N VAL A 120 -14.10 -6.70 5.05
CA VAL A 120 -15.18 -7.59 5.48
C VAL A 120 -14.67 -9.01 5.62
N GLY A 121 -14.46 -9.44 6.87
CA GLY A 121 -13.98 -10.78 7.22
C GLY A 121 -12.46 -10.93 7.16
N ARG A 122 -11.95 -12.02 7.76
CA ARG A 122 -10.49 -12.28 7.87
C ARG A 122 -9.98 -13.41 6.97
N LYS A 123 -10.86 -14.29 6.51
CA LYS A 123 -10.48 -15.48 5.73
C LYS A 123 -9.58 -15.16 4.52
N GLY A 124 -9.93 -14.13 3.75
CA GLY A 124 -9.17 -13.73 2.57
C GLY A 124 -7.78 -13.16 2.90
N ILE A 125 -7.63 -12.52 4.05
CA ILE A 125 -6.34 -12.02 4.55
C ILE A 125 -5.44 -13.22 4.92
N GLU A 126 -5.98 -14.17 5.68
CA GLU A 126 -5.23 -15.35 6.11
C GLU A 126 -4.79 -16.20 4.90
N GLU A 127 -5.68 -16.41 3.94
CA GLU A 127 -5.37 -17.12 2.70
C GLU A 127 -4.26 -16.40 1.91
N ALA A 128 -4.33 -15.07 1.79
CA ALA A 128 -3.33 -14.26 1.13
C ALA A 128 -1.95 -14.38 1.80
N TYR A 129 -1.88 -14.35 3.13
CA TYR A 129 -0.61 -14.46 3.85
C TYR A 129 -0.03 -15.87 3.80
N ARG A 130 -0.85 -16.91 3.88
CA ARG A 130 -0.36 -18.30 3.86
C ARG A 130 0.04 -18.78 2.46
N THR A 131 -0.62 -18.29 1.41
CA THR A 131 -0.48 -18.84 0.05
C THR A 131 0.05 -17.83 -0.98
N GLY A 132 0.14 -16.55 -0.62
CA GLY A 132 0.40 -15.45 -1.55
C GLY A 132 -0.81 -15.06 -2.41
N ARG A 133 -1.98 -15.70 -2.22
CA ARG A 133 -3.22 -15.42 -2.95
C ARG A 133 -4.43 -15.42 -2.02
N GLY A 134 -5.29 -14.42 -2.14
CA GLY A 134 -6.52 -14.35 -1.37
C GLY A 134 -7.41 -13.23 -1.86
N SER A 135 -8.72 -13.35 -1.64
CA SER A 135 -9.69 -12.32 -2.01
C SER A 135 -10.12 -11.54 -0.77
N ILE A 136 -9.73 -10.27 -0.72
CA ILE A 136 -10.03 -9.37 0.41
C ILE A 136 -11.20 -8.46 0.00
N THR A 137 -12.37 -8.70 0.58
CA THR A 137 -13.56 -7.91 0.32
C THR A 137 -13.48 -6.57 1.06
N MET A 138 -13.55 -5.47 0.32
CA MET A 138 -13.60 -4.12 0.87
C MET A 138 -15.01 -3.53 0.76
N ARG A 139 -15.38 -2.65 1.69
CA ARG A 139 -16.70 -1.99 1.73
C ARG A 139 -16.58 -0.53 2.15
N ALA A 140 -17.34 0.33 1.48
CA ALA A 140 -17.48 1.75 1.83
C ALA A 140 -18.11 1.95 3.23
N VAL A 141 -17.80 3.07 3.87
CA VAL A 141 -18.47 3.50 5.10
C VAL A 141 -19.69 4.35 4.70
N VAL A 142 -20.87 3.94 5.16
CA VAL A 142 -22.14 4.60 4.84
C VAL A 142 -22.91 4.87 6.13
N ALA A 143 -23.26 6.13 6.35
CA ALA A 143 -24.16 6.56 7.41
C ALA A 143 -25.56 6.82 6.85
N VAL A 144 -26.58 6.62 7.69
CA VAL A 144 -27.96 7.03 7.39
C VAL A 144 -28.24 8.30 8.17
N GLU A 145 -28.54 9.38 7.46
CA GLU A 145 -28.82 10.68 8.05
C GLU A 145 -30.18 11.23 7.59
N GLU A 146 -30.79 12.08 8.41
CA GLU A 146 -31.98 12.83 8.01
C GLU A 146 -31.57 14.26 7.63
N ILE A 147 -31.67 14.57 6.34
CA ILE A 147 -31.31 15.88 5.79
C ILE A 147 -32.57 16.50 5.23
N GLN A 148 -32.97 17.65 5.77
CA GLN A 148 -34.18 18.38 5.36
C GLN A 148 -35.46 17.52 5.37
N GLY A 149 -35.61 16.66 6.38
CA GLY A 149 -36.77 15.78 6.52
C GLY A 149 -36.78 14.57 5.57
N ARG A 150 -35.65 14.27 4.91
CA ARG A 150 -35.49 13.11 4.03
C ARG A 150 -34.35 12.22 4.51
N GLN A 151 -34.56 10.90 4.42
CA GLN A 151 -33.49 9.94 4.66
C GLN A 151 -32.48 9.99 3.52
N CYS A 152 -31.21 10.15 3.87
CA CYS A 152 -30.09 10.21 2.95
C CYS A 152 -29.02 9.20 3.38
N LEU A 153 -28.39 8.55 2.41
CA LEU A 153 -27.19 7.75 2.62
C LEU A 153 -25.98 8.64 2.39
N VAL A 154 -25.14 8.79 3.40
CA VAL A 154 -23.91 9.60 3.35
C VAL A 154 -22.71 8.66 3.31
N VAL A 155 -22.00 8.66 2.20
CA VAL A 155 -20.78 7.85 2.01
C VAL A 155 -19.57 8.69 2.38
N THR A 156 -18.80 8.27 3.38
CA THR A 156 -17.64 9.04 3.89
C THR A 156 -16.29 8.46 3.46
N GLU A 157 -16.24 7.15 3.20
CA GLU A 157 -15.00 6.44 2.83
C GLU A 157 -15.30 5.42 1.73
N LEU A 158 -14.36 5.28 0.78
CA LEU A 158 -14.49 4.37 -0.36
C LEU A 158 -13.37 3.31 -0.33
N PRO A 159 -13.64 2.09 -0.85
CA PRO A 159 -12.60 1.07 -1.02
C PRO A 159 -11.38 1.58 -1.80
N TYR A 160 -10.22 1.02 -1.48
CA TYR A 160 -8.95 1.39 -2.11
C TYR A 160 -9.02 1.32 -3.65
N GLN A 161 -8.44 2.33 -4.31
CA GLN A 161 -8.46 2.50 -5.78
C GLN A 161 -9.85 2.69 -6.40
N THR A 162 -10.88 3.02 -5.62
CA THR A 162 -12.19 3.40 -6.16
C THR A 162 -12.18 4.87 -6.58
N ASN A 163 -12.52 5.14 -7.84
CA ASN A 163 -12.69 6.51 -8.35
C ASN A 163 -14.11 7.04 -8.01
N PRO A 164 -14.24 8.13 -7.24
CA PRO A 164 -15.53 8.67 -6.80
C PRO A 164 -16.40 9.20 -7.95
N ASP A 165 -15.81 9.82 -8.97
CA ASP A 165 -16.57 10.38 -10.11
C ASP A 165 -17.17 9.26 -10.97
N ASN A 166 -16.39 8.22 -11.23
CA ASN A 166 -16.86 7.04 -11.96
C ASN A 166 -17.93 6.28 -11.16
N LEU A 167 -17.81 6.25 -9.83
CA LEU A 167 -18.83 5.68 -8.96
C LEU A 167 -20.12 6.49 -9.02
N ALA A 168 -20.05 7.82 -8.93
CA ALA A 168 -21.21 8.70 -8.99
C ALA A 168 -21.95 8.56 -10.33
N GLN A 169 -21.20 8.52 -11.45
CA GLN A 169 -21.79 8.29 -12.77
C GLN A 169 -22.49 6.93 -12.83
N LYS A 170 -21.85 5.87 -12.33
CA LYS A 170 -22.43 4.53 -12.33
C LYS A 170 -23.70 4.43 -11.47
N ILE A 171 -23.81 5.21 -10.38
CA ILE A 171 -25.04 5.29 -9.57
C ILE A 171 -26.14 6.01 -10.34
N ALA A 172 -25.82 7.05 -11.10
CA ALA A 172 -26.79 7.80 -11.89
C ALA A 172 -27.33 7.00 -13.10
N ASP A 173 -26.52 6.09 -13.64
CA ASP A 173 -26.88 5.25 -14.78
C ASP A 173 -27.74 4.02 -14.40
N LEU A 174 -27.83 3.67 -13.10
CA LEU A 174 -28.59 2.54 -12.55
C LEU A 174 -30.00 2.93 -12.11
#